data_AF-A0A7D5I3G0-F1
#
_entry.id   AF-A0A7D5I3G0-F1
#
_cell.length_a   1.000
_cell.length_b   1.000
_cell.length_c   1.000
_cell.angle_alpha   90.00
_cell.angle_beta   90.00
_cell.angle_gamma   90.00
#
_symmetry.space_group_name_H-M   'P 1'
#
loop_
_entity.id
_entity.type
_entity.pdbx_description
1 polymer ?
#
loop_
_entity_poly.entity_id
_entity_poly.type
_entity_poly.pdbx_seq_one_letter_code
_entity_poly.pdbx_strand_id
1 'polypeptide(L)'
;MNKKNGTLIICIAVMLCICLIPTSTASNAEENIVVKDAAQLKMESLEAELGEKGLVEVENYLTLQASLPEVVKNMPFRGLAFAATKPESQIIKMKYIDNFDVSDKEKEEYKAGLQDIWDRYPDKITKDDYEFMAEIGPMIEKEAFSDYQDVGIKWTSTPHEDFAGYACDAYASYARDTAADPDEPGFELPGYRYYNHYEDAEYGVGGAAGRCDAFAGTAAVYADNSNYVAAHQEFGIASHYISDAGIPFHSSGALDQALNFVENLFNSNAHDAYENYIYYQWAPDTDYEFGDYVSGNTQSITVTDPEEATEDNADFSAQYFDYIWDEVTNDPQNFDSDIYVGYYTAQCVRETAKYNHGLYDYIM
;
A
#
# COMPACT_ATOMS: atom_id res chain seq x y z
N MET A 1 -2.84 -92.96 14.26
CA MET A 1 -2.32 -93.81 13.17
C MET A 1 -2.05 -92.93 11.95
N ASN A 2 -0.85 -93.06 11.38
CA ASN A 2 -0.36 -92.62 10.05
C ASN A 2 -0.46 -91.12 9.71
N LYS A 3 0.65 -90.36 9.74
CA LYS A 3 1.74 -90.28 8.74
C LYS A 3 1.26 -89.99 7.30
N LYS A 4 1.58 -88.76 6.87
CA LYS A 4 2.59 -88.41 5.86
C LYS A 4 2.10 -87.81 4.53
N ASN A 5 2.85 -86.76 4.18
CA ASN A 5 3.11 -86.18 2.85
C ASN A 5 2.05 -85.17 2.38
N GLY A 6 2.41 -83.97 1.95
CA GLY A 6 3.72 -83.40 1.73
C GLY A 6 3.57 -81.97 1.24
N THR A 7 4.33 -81.11 1.89
CA THR A 7 4.79 -79.78 1.49
C THR A 7 4.89 -79.56 -0.01
N LEU A 8 4.36 -78.44 -0.53
CA LEU A 8 5.16 -77.53 -1.37
C LEU A 8 4.47 -76.17 -1.56
N ILE A 9 5.15 -75.12 -1.06
CA ILE A 9 5.28 -73.76 -1.64
C ILE A 9 4.04 -72.85 -1.52
N ILE A 10 4.06 -71.63 -0.98
CA ILE A 10 5.08 -70.68 -0.46
C ILE A 10 4.23 -69.66 0.35
N CYS A 11 4.45 -69.45 1.65
CA CYS A 11 5.23 -68.34 2.22
C CYS A 11 4.86 -66.99 1.57
N ILE A 12 4.15 -66.03 2.16
CA ILE A 12 4.37 -65.25 3.39
C ILE A 12 3.26 -64.18 3.29
N ALA A 13 2.22 -64.18 4.13
CA ALA A 13 2.12 -63.35 5.35
C ALA A 13 2.65 -61.91 5.11
N VAL A 14 1.89 -60.86 5.29
CA VAL A 14 1.61 -60.26 6.60
C VAL A 14 0.45 -59.30 6.31
N MET A 15 -0.77 -59.66 6.69
CA MET A 15 -1.38 -59.26 7.97
C MET A 15 -1.68 -57.75 8.00
N LEU A 16 -2.90 -57.40 7.56
CA LEU A 16 -3.68 -56.26 8.06
C LEU A 16 -5.11 -56.35 7.52
N CYS A 17 -5.81 -57.42 7.92
CA CYS A 17 -7.26 -57.41 7.97
C CYS A 17 -7.63 -57.03 9.41
N ILE A 18 -8.17 -55.84 9.62
CA ILE A 18 -9.29 -55.57 10.52
C ILE A 18 -9.86 -54.19 10.13
N CYS A 19 -11.16 -54.21 9.82
CA CYS A 19 -12.08 -53.08 9.70
C CYS A 19 -12.03 -52.21 8.43
N LEU A 20 -12.52 -52.81 7.34
CA LEU A 20 -13.30 -52.11 6.32
C LEU A 20 -14.51 -51.43 6.98
N ILE A 21 -14.51 -50.10 7.02
CA ILE A 21 -15.73 -49.28 7.08
C ILE A 21 -15.83 -48.56 5.72
N PRO A 22 -16.94 -48.67 5.00
CA PRO A 22 -17.11 -48.00 3.72
C PRO A 22 -17.49 -46.54 3.98
N THR A 23 -16.62 -45.60 3.61
CA THR A 23 -17.03 -44.22 3.33
C THR A 23 -16.83 -43.99 1.84
N SER A 24 -17.90 -44.30 1.11
CA SER A 24 -18.20 -43.69 -0.18
C SER A 24 -18.20 -42.17 -0.02
N THR A 25 -17.25 -41.50 -0.66
CA THR A 25 -17.44 -40.76 -1.91
C THR A 25 -16.18 -39.92 -2.07
N ALA A 26 -15.42 -40.18 -3.13
CA ALA A 26 -14.52 -39.19 -3.67
C ALA A 26 -15.39 -37.99 -4.07
N SER A 27 -15.45 -36.96 -3.22
CA SER A 27 -15.66 -35.62 -3.74
C SER A 27 -14.37 -35.31 -4.48
N ASN A 28 -14.44 -35.21 -5.80
CA ASN A 28 -13.43 -34.49 -6.54
C ASN A 28 -13.29 -33.13 -5.83
N ALA A 29 -12.15 -32.93 -5.17
CA ALA A 29 -11.71 -31.58 -4.92
C ALA A 29 -11.48 -31.02 -6.33
N GLU A 30 -12.46 -30.28 -6.84
CA GLU A 30 -12.16 -29.22 -7.77
C GLU A 30 -11.18 -28.34 -7.00
N GLU A 31 -9.88 -28.53 -7.26
CA GLU A 31 -8.94 -27.44 -7.15
C GLU A 31 -9.59 -26.33 -7.95
N ASN A 32 -10.10 -25.28 -7.28
CA ASN A 32 -10.33 -24.02 -7.94
C ASN A 32 -8.98 -23.64 -8.54
N ILE A 33 -8.80 -23.93 -9.83
CA ILE A 33 -7.65 -23.46 -10.59
C ILE A 33 -7.86 -21.95 -10.66
N VAL A 34 -7.37 -21.23 -9.65
CA VAL A 34 -7.23 -19.78 -9.73
C VAL A 34 -6.24 -19.54 -10.85
N VAL A 35 -6.75 -19.08 -11.99
CA VAL A 35 -5.90 -18.72 -13.13
C VAL A 35 -5.15 -17.46 -12.70
N LYS A 36 -3.85 -17.62 -12.43
CA LYS A 36 -2.97 -16.49 -12.10
C LYS A 36 -2.80 -15.62 -13.33
N ASP A 37 -3.03 -14.32 -13.17
CA ASP A 37 -2.73 -13.32 -14.19
C ASP A 37 -1.25 -12.94 -14.19
N ALA A 38 -0.86 -12.08 -15.13
CA ALA A 38 0.55 -11.69 -15.27
C ALA A 38 1.05 -10.89 -14.06
N ALA A 39 0.20 -10.04 -13.48
CA ALA A 39 0.54 -9.27 -12.28
C ALA A 39 0.79 -10.17 -11.06
N GLN A 40 -0.01 -11.23 -10.87
CA GLN A 40 0.20 -12.22 -9.82
C GLN A 40 1.51 -13.00 -10.02
N LEU A 41 1.81 -13.40 -11.27
CA LEU A 41 3.07 -14.08 -11.58
C LEU A 41 4.29 -13.18 -11.36
N LYS A 42 4.18 -11.87 -11.66
CA LYS A 42 5.23 -10.88 -11.40
C LYS A 42 5.47 -10.73 -9.90
N MET A 43 4.40 -10.65 -9.09
CA MET A 43 4.53 -10.63 -7.63
C MET A 43 5.24 -11.89 -7.10
N GLU A 44 4.87 -13.08 -7.57
CA GLU A 44 5.50 -14.33 -7.14
C GLU A 44 6.99 -14.39 -7.50
N SER A 45 7.41 -13.73 -8.59
CA SER A 45 8.82 -13.57 -8.92
C SER A 45 9.54 -12.72 -7.87
N LEU A 46 8.94 -11.59 -7.48
CA LEU A 46 9.51 -10.71 -6.45
C LEU A 46 9.55 -11.39 -5.07
N GLU A 47 8.52 -12.16 -4.72
CA GLU A 47 8.50 -13.00 -3.51
C GLU A 47 9.61 -14.07 -3.53
N ALA A 48 9.89 -14.64 -4.72
CA ALA A 48 10.99 -15.58 -4.88
C ALA A 48 12.37 -14.92 -4.73
N GLU A 49 12.51 -13.65 -5.13
CA GLU A 49 13.73 -12.85 -4.95
C GLU A 49 13.96 -12.48 -3.47
N LEU A 50 12.91 -12.09 -2.74
CA LEU A 50 12.94 -11.92 -1.28
C LEU A 50 13.33 -13.22 -0.56
N GLY A 51 12.81 -14.34 -1.06
CA GLY A 51 13.00 -15.67 -0.47
C GLY A 51 12.34 -15.82 0.90
N GLU A 52 12.44 -17.02 1.47
CA GLU A 52 11.75 -17.39 2.72
C GLU A 52 12.05 -16.43 3.88
N LYS A 53 13.29 -15.97 4.01
CA LYS A 53 13.66 -15.03 5.07
C LYS A 53 13.04 -13.66 4.88
N GLY A 54 13.05 -13.13 3.64
CA GLY A 54 12.44 -11.84 3.35
C GLY A 54 10.93 -11.88 3.57
N LEU A 55 10.26 -12.98 3.19
CA LEU A 55 8.84 -13.16 3.46
C LEU A 55 8.50 -13.24 4.95
N VAL A 56 9.38 -13.83 5.77
CA VAL A 56 9.24 -13.79 7.24
C VAL A 56 9.40 -12.36 7.77
N GLU A 57 10.30 -11.55 7.21
CA GLU A 57 10.44 -10.14 7.59
C GLU A 57 9.19 -9.33 7.22
N VAL A 58 8.62 -9.57 6.04
CA VAL A 58 7.32 -9.01 5.62
C VAL A 58 6.20 -9.40 6.60
N GLU A 59 6.06 -10.69 6.93
CA GLU A 59 5.01 -11.15 7.86
C GLU A 59 5.18 -10.55 9.25
N ASN A 60 6.40 -10.46 9.76
CA ASN A 60 6.69 -9.84 11.04
C ASN A 60 6.35 -8.33 11.04
N TYR A 61 6.67 -7.62 9.95
CA TYR A 61 6.31 -6.22 9.77
C TYR A 61 4.80 -6.03 9.78
N LEU A 62 4.07 -6.78 8.95
CA LEU A 62 2.61 -6.68 8.87
C LEU A 62 1.93 -7.06 10.18
N THR A 63 2.45 -8.07 10.89
CA THR A 63 1.96 -8.46 12.22
C THR A 63 2.17 -7.34 13.23
N LEU A 64 3.33 -6.66 13.19
CA LEU A 64 3.58 -5.50 14.04
C LEU A 64 2.59 -4.38 13.74
N GLN A 65 2.45 -3.99 12.47
CA GLN A 65 1.55 -2.93 12.02
C GLN A 65 0.09 -3.17 12.45
N ALA A 66 -0.42 -4.39 12.23
CA ALA A 66 -1.76 -4.79 12.66
C ALA A 66 -1.94 -4.79 14.19
N SER A 67 -0.85 -4.94 14.96
CA SER A 67 -0.87 -4.97 16.42
C SER A 67 -0.64 -3.62 17.08
N LEU A 68 -0.33 -2.57 16.31
CA LEU A 68 0.01 -1.26 16.86
C LEU A 68 -1.16 -0.72 17.69
N PRO A 69 -0.88 -0.22 18.91
CA PRO A 69 -1.89 0.48 19.69
C PRO A 69 -2.45 1.68 18.91
N GLU A 70 -3.72 1.98 19.12
CA GLU A 70 -4.41 3.14 18.55
C GLU A 70 -3.62 4.44 18.72
N VAL A 71 -3.00 4.63 19.89
CA VAL A 71 -2.19 5.82 20.16
C VAL A 71 -0.94 5.92 19.27
N VAL A 72 -0.39 4.80 18.79
CA VAL A 72 0.74 4.78 17.85
C VAL A 72 0.28 5.02 16.42
N LYS A 73 -0.80 4.37 15.99
CA LYS A 73 -1.36 4.56 14.64
C LYS A 73 -1.67 6.02 14.31
N ASN A 74 -2.03 6.78 15.33
CA ASN A 74 -2.44 8.18 15.27
C ASN A 74 -1.32 9.17 15.58
N MET A 75 -0.11 8.67 15.78
CA MET A 75 1.04 9.51 16.09
C MET A 75 1.45 10.31 14.85
N PRO A 76 1.57 11.65 14.95
CA PRO A 76 2.19 12.45 13.90
C PRO A 76 3.60 11.89 13.61
N PHE A 77 3.94 11.77 12.33
CA PHE A 77 5.22 11.18 11.91
C PHE A 77 5.46 9.78 12.49
N ARG A 78 4.45 8.91 12.51
CA ARG A 78 4.57 7.55 13.06
C ARG A 78 5.70 6.71 12.45
N GLY A 79 6.10 6.95 11.19
CA GLY A 79 7.31 6.36 10.59
C GLY A 79 8.60 6.68 11.37
N LEU A 80 8.68 7.85 12.01
CA LEU A 80 9.81 8.21 12.89
C LEU A 80 9.81 7.39 14.19
N ALA A 81 8.64 7.03 14.72
CA ALA A 81 8.54 6.12 15.84
C ALA A 81 8.87 4.68 15.42
N PHE A 82 8.46 4.26 14.21
CA PHE A 82 8.77 2.95 13.64
C PHE A 82 10.29 2.70 13.51
N ALA A 83 11.10 3.75 13.34
CA ALA A 83 12.57 3.66 13.41
C ALA A 83 13.08 2.99 14.71
N ALA A 84 12.26 2.89 15.77
CA ALA A 84 12.54 2.08 16.96
C ALA A 84 12.91 0.63 16.63
N THR A 85 12.38 0.09 15.53
CA THR A 85 12.57 -1.30 15.10
C THR A 85 13.88 -1.55 14.35
N LYS A 86 14.58 -0.48 13.95
CA LYS A 86 15.75 -0.51 13.06
C LYS A 86 16.91 0.31 13.64
N PRO A 87 17.92 -0.33 14.27
CA PRO A 87 19.05 0.37 14.86
C PRO A 87 19.80 1.30 13.89
N GLU A 88 19.88 0.95 12.62
CA GLU A 88 20.44 1.76 11.54
C GLU A 88 19.65 3.06 11.33
N SER A 89 18.32 2.99 11.26
CA SER A 89 17.44 4.16 11.17
C SER A 89 17.66 5.08 12.36
N GLN A 90 17.72 4.53 13.58
CA GLN A 90 17.99 5.31 14.79
C GLN A 90 19.30 6.10 14.68
N ILE A 91 20.38 5.46 14.22
CA ILE A 91 21.69 6.11 14.05
C ILE A 91 21.61 7.24 13.03
N ILE A 92 20.88 7.04 11.93
CA ILE A 92 20.69 8.06 10.89
C ILE A 92 19.92 9.26 11.45
N LYS A 93 18.76 9.03 12.09
CA LYS A 93 17.96 10.12 12.65
C LYS A 93 18.71 10.90 13.73
N MET A 94 19.51 10.21 14.56
CA MET A 94 20.36 10.87 15.56
C MET A 94 21.41 11.79 14.93
N LYS A 95 21.95 11.45 13.75
CA LYS A 95 22.87 12.32 13.00
C LYS A 95 22.14 13.52 12.39
N TYR A 96 20.90 13.36 11.93
CA TYR A 96 20.13 14.50 11.45
C TYR A 96 19.90 15.52 12.57
N ILE A 97 19.62 15.07 13.80
CA ILE A 97 19.48 15.97 14.95
C ILE A 97 20.78 16.76 15.22
N ASP A 98 21.96 16.20 14.96
CA ASP A 98 23.24 16.92 15.09
C ASP A 98 23.33 18.16 14.16
N ASN A 99 22.60 18.15 13.06
CA ASN A 99 22.63 19.21 12.05
C ASN A 99 21.52 20.26 12.21
N PHE A 100 20.59 20.07 13.16
CA PHE A 100 19.53 21.03 13.43
C PHE A 100 20.08 22.43 13.74
N ASP A 101 19.38 23.47 13.26
CA ASP A 101 19.70 24.88 13.52
C ASP A 101 19.15 25.34 14.88
N VAL A 102 19.58 24.64 15.94
CA VAL A 102 19.21 24.87 17.35
C VAL A 102 20.46 24.77 18.23
N SER A 103 20.36 25.16 19.50
CA SER A 103 21.50 25.05 20.42
C SER A 103 21.90 23.59 20.69
N ASP A 104 23.16 23.35 21.03
CA ASP A 104 23.65 22.01 21.40
C ASP A 104 22.82 21.38 22.54
N LYS A 105 22.32 22.22 23.47
CA LYS A 105 21.45 21.76 24.55
C LYS A 105 20.12 21.23 24.02
N GLU A 106 19.51 21.94 23.08
CA GLU A 106 18.26 21.51 22.44
C GLU A 106 18.48 20.22 21.63
N LYS A 107 19.61 20.08 20.93
CA LYS A 107 19.96 18.82 20.22
C LYS A 107 20.01 17.63 21.17
N GLU A 108 20.68 17.77 22.32
CA GLU A 108 20.72 16.72 23.34
C GLU A 108 19.33 16.41 23.92
N GLU A 109 18.48 17.43 24.10
CA GLU A 109 17.09 17.25 24.55
C GLU A 109 16.24 16.50 23.50
N TYR A 110 16.36 16.85 22.21
CA TYR A 110 15.70 16.12 21.12
C TYR A 110 16.16 14.68 21.00
N LYS A 111 17.48 14.42 21.08
CA LYS A 111 18.02 13.06 21.08
C LYS A 111 17.50 12.24 22.24
N ALA A 112 17.51 12.81 23.46
CA ALA A 112 17.00 12.11 24.63
C ALA A 112 15.50 11.84 24.54
N GLY A 113 14.71 12.80 24.05
CA GLY A 113 13.28 12.64 23.83
C GLY A 113 12.97 11.55 22.80
N LEU A 114 13.65 11.56 21.67
CA LEU A 114 13.43 10.56 20.61
C LEU A 114 13.88 9.17 21.04
N GLN A 115 14.98 9.04 21.78
CA GLN A 115 15.40 7.76 22.36
C GLN A 115 14.36 7.23 23.37
N ASP A 116 13.76 8.09 24.20
CA ASP A 116 12.71 7.68 25.14
C ASP A 116 11.47 7.15 24.42
N ILE A 117 11.08 7.76 23.29
CA ILE A 117 10.01 7.27 22.42
C ILE A 117 10.34 5.85 21.92
N TRP A 118 11.54 5.65 21.38
CA TRP A 118 11.95 4.35 20.84
C TRP A 118 12.05 3.26 21.91
N ASP A 119 12.53 3.59 23.12
CA ASP A 119 12.61 2.65 24.24
C ASP A 119 11.22 2.18 24.74
N ARG A 120 10.17 2.97 24.45
CA ARG A 120 8.78 2.72 24.84
C ARG A 120 7.93 2.13 23.71
N TYR A 121 8.37 2.22 22.46
CA TYR A 121 7.62 1.75 21.30
C TYR A 121 7.45 0.22 21.29
N PRO A 122 6.29 -0.32 20.87
CA PRO A 122 5.04 0.41 20.59
C PRO A 122 4.15 0.57 21.84
N ASP A 123 4.37 -0.24 22.88
CA ASP A 123 3.38 -0.51 23.93
C ASP A 123 3.17 0.62 24.96
N LYS A 124 4.13 1.53 25.10
CA LYS A 124 4.13 2.55 26.16
C LYS A 124 4.11 3.98 25.62
N ILE A 125 3.69 4.14 24.38
CA ILE A 125 3.42 5.44 23.76
C ILE A 125 2.13 6.04 24.35
N THR A 126 2.09 7.37 24.47
CA THR A 126 0.95 8.12 24.99
C THR A 126 0.67 9.35 24.13
N LYS A 127 -0.52 9.96 24.27
CA LYS A 127 -0.86 11.19 23.52
C LYS A 127 0.01 12.39 23.91
N ASP A 128 0.65 12.37 25.08
CA ASP A 128 1.58 13.42 25.50
C ASP A 128 2.84 13.45 24.61
N ASP A 129 3.10 12.37 23.87
CA ASP A 129 4.22 12.27 22.92
C ASP A 129 3.95 13.00 21.59
N TYR A 130 2.69 13.31 21.27
CA TYR A 130 2.31 13.83 19.95
C TYR A 130 2.90 15.21 19.68
N GLU A 131 2.93 16.08 20.69
CA GLU A 131 3.49 17.43 20.54
C GLU A 131 4.97 17.37 20.18
N PHE A 132 5.73 16.50 20.87
CA PHE A 132 7.14 16.27 20.59
C PHE A 132 7.35 15.70 19.17
N MET A 133 6.57 14.69 18.78
CA MET A 133 6.69 14.06 17.46
C MET A 133 6.32 15.01 16.32
N ALA A 134 5.27 15.82 16.48
CA ALA A 134 4.85 16.83 15.52
C ALA A 134 5.87 17.98 15.40
N GLU A 135 6.61 18.29 16.45
CA GLU A 135 7.69 19.28 16.43
C GLU A 135 8.95 18.74 15.72
N ILE A 136 9.41 17.54 16.10
CA ILE A 136 10.68 17.00 15.62
C ILE A 136 10.59 16.39 14.20
N GLY A 137 9.44 15.82 13.83
CA GLY A 137 9.22 15.16 12.54
C GLY A 137 9.57 16.04 11.32
N PRO A 138 9.03 17.26 11.21
CA PRO A 138 9.36 18.18 10.11
C PRO A 138 10.84 18.58 10.09
N MET A 139 11.49 18.64 11.27
CA MET A 139 12.91 18.96 11.35
C MET A 139 13.78 17.81 10.83
N ILE A 140 13.40 16.56 11.14
CA ILE A 140 14.04 15.36 10.60
C ILE A 140 13.91 15.32 9.08
N GLU A 141 12.71 15.49 8.53
CA GLU A 141 12.53 15.49 7.08
C GLU A 141 13.30 16.62 6.40
N LYS A 142 13.24 17.84 6.96
CA LYS A 142 14.00 18.97 6.42
C LYS A 142 15.50 18.66 6.32
N GLU A 143 16.05 17.99 7.32
CA GLU A 143 17.46 17.61 7.31
C GLU A 143 17.74 16.43 6.37
N ALA A 144 16.90 15.38 6.37
CA ALA A 144 17.03 14.25 5.46
C ALA A 144 17.09 14.70 4.00
N PHE A 145 16.31 15.73 3.67
CA PHE A 145 16.18 16.27 2.32
C PHE A 145 16.99 17.55 2.08
N SER A 146 17.93 17.92 2.96
CA SER A 146 18.68 19.18 2.84
C SER A 146 19.49 19.28 1.54
N ASP A 147 19.95 18.13 1.03
CA ASP A 147 20.74 18.01 -0.20
C ASP A 147 19.91 17.50 -1.39
N TYR A 148 18.60 17.27 -1.20
CA TYR A 148 17.73 16.76 -2.23
C TYR A 148 17.24 17.90 -3.13
N GLN A 149 17.48 17.79 -4.43
CA GLN A 149 17.05 18.80 -5.39
C GLN A 149 15.59 18.58 -5.76
N ASP A 150 14.81 19.65 -5.56
CA ASP A 150 13.42 19.90 -5.95
C ASP A 150 12.88 18.89 -6.98
N VAL A 151 12.00 17.99 -6.54
CA VAL A 151 11.43 16.97 -7.41
C VAL A 151 10.07 17.43 -7.90
N GLY A 152 10.07 17.95 -9.12
CA GLY A 152 8.84 18.17 -9.86
C GLY A 152 8.47 16.89 -10.59
N ILE A 153 7.49 16.18 -10.06
CA ILE A 153 6.39 15.40 -10.69
C ILE A 153 5.78 14.56 -9.55
N LYS A 154 4.47 14.68 -9.36
CA LYS A 154 3.69 13.92 -8.36
C LYS A 154 3.27 12.57 -8.95
N TRP A 155 2.39 11.78 -8.34
CA TRP A 155 1.78 10.60 -8.99
C TRP A 155 0.90 10.94 -10.22
N THR A 156 1.17 12.05 -10.89
CA THR A 156 0.42 12.61 -12.01
C THR A 156 0.51 11.76 -13.27
N SER A 157 -0.53 11.85 -14.10
CA SER A 157 -0.53 11.37 -15.49
C SER A 157 -0.47 9.84 -15.62
N THR A 158 0.61 9.28 -16.18
CA THR A 158 0.66 7.88 -16.66
C THR A 158 0.14 6.85 -15.66
N PRO A 159 0.46 6.90 -14.35
CA PRO A 159 -0.05 5.92 -13.41
C PRO A 159 -1.58 5.90 -13.29
N HIS A 160 -2.21 7.06 -13.05
CA HIS A 160 -3.67 7.18 -13.01
C HIS A 160 -4.32 6.82 -14.35
N GLU A 161 -3.72 7.26 -15.46
CA GLU A 161 -4.17 6.90 -16.80
C GLU A 161 -4.20 5.39 -16.99
N ASP A 162 -3.15 4.68 -16.55
CA ASP A 162 -3.06 3.24 -16.70
C ASP A 162 -4.04 2.50 -15.78
N PHE A 163 -4.25 2.92 -14.53
CA PHE A 163 -5.28 2.34 -13.66
C PHE A 163 -6.68 2.40 -14.30
N ALA A 164 -7.09 3.58 -14.75
CA ALA A 164 -8.38 3.77 -15.41
C ALA A 164 -8.42 3.02 -16.76
N GLY A 165 -7.34 3.12 -17.52
CA GLY A 165 -7.27 2.61 -18.88
C GLY A 165 -7.27 1.10 -19.00
N TYR A 166 -6.57 0.40 -18.10
CA TYR A 166 -6.53 -1.07 -18.10
C TYR A 166 -7.73 -1.71 -17.41
N ALA A 167 -8.45 -0.96 -16.56
CA ALA A 167 -9.74 -1.39 -16.03
C ALA A 167 -10.84 -1.49 -17.11
N CYS A 168 -10.73 -0.71 -18.19
CA CYS A 168 -11.75 -0.62 -19.24
C CYS A 168 -11.59 -1.66 -20.35
N ASP A 169 -12.69 -2.30 -20.75
CA ASP A 169 -12.75 -3.15 -21.95
C ASP A 169 -12.86 -2.34 -23.27
N ALA A 170 -13.64 -1.26 -23.23
CA ALA A 170 -13.88 -0.35 -24.36
C ALA A 170 -13.82 1.10 -23.88
N TYR A 171 -13.68 2.06 -24.79
CA TYR A 171 -13.61 3.50 -24.46
C TYR A 171 -12.48 3.89 -23.50
N ALA A 172 -11.49 3.02 -23.30
CA ALA A 172 -10.36 3.21 -22.39
C ALA A 172 -9.61 4.54 -22.57
N SER A 173 -9.54 5.07 -23.80
CA SER A 173 -8.93 6.38 -24.05
C SER A 173 -9.65 7.50 -23.33
N TYR A 174 -10.98 7.46 -23.24
CA TYR A 174 -11.76 8.51 -22.57
C TYR A 174 -11.56 8.49 -21.05
N ALA A 175 -11.42 7.30 -20.47
CA ALA A 175 -11.08 7.14 -19.06
C ALA A 175 -9.64 7.62 -18.78
N ARG A 176 -8.66 7.15 -19.58
CA ARG A 176 -7.26 7.60 -19.53
C ARG A 176 -7.17 9.12 -19.54
N ASP A 177 -7.74 9.75 -20.57
CA ASP A 177 -7.61 11.20 -20.82
C ASP A 177 -8.13 12.08 -19.68
N THR A 178 -8.96 11.55 -18.77
CA THR A 178 -9.57 12.31 -17.66
C THR A 178 -9.08 11.86 -16.28
N ALA A 179 -8.36 10.74 -16.18
CA ALA A 179 -7.89 10.19 -14.91
C ALA A 179 -6.81 11.05 -14.23
N ALA A 180 -6.16 11.96 -14.95
CA ALA A 180 -5.20 12.91 -14.38
C ALA A 180 -5.81 14.30 -14.12
N ASP A 181 -7.05 14.56 -14.55
CA ASP A 181 -7.67 15.89 -14.41
C ASP A 181 -7.79 16.36 -12.95
N PRO A 182 -8.07 15.51 -11.95
CA PRO A 182 -8.17 15.96 -10.56
C PRO A 182 -6.87 16.55 -9.99
N ASP A 183 -5.74 16.23 -10.63
CA ASP A 183 -4.42 16.76 -10.33
C ASP A 183 -4.13 18.12 -10.96
N GLU A 184 -5.01 18.63 -11.79
CA GLU A 184 -4.80 19.91 -12.46
C GLU A 184 -5.15 21.09 -11.54
N PRO A 185 -4.32 22.15 -11.50
CA PRO A 185 -4.67 23.37 -10.79
C PRO A 185 -5.99 23.96 -11.33
N GLY A 186 -7.01 24.01 -10.47
CA GLY A 186 -8.32 24.58 -10.79
C GLY A 186 -9.39 23.59 -11.20
N PHE A 187 -9.10 22.28 -11.22
CA PHE A 187 -10.16 21.26 -11.26
C PHE A 187 -11.11 21.42 -10.06
N GLU A 188 -10.53 21.67 -8.87
CA GLU A 188 -11.26 21.98 -7.65
C GLU A 188 -10.82 23.30 -7.01
N LEU A 189 -11.62 23.76 -6.04
CA LEU A 189 -11.25 24.92 -5.23
C LEU A 189 -9.91 24.67 -4.50
N PRO A 190 -9.04 25.70 -4.39
CA PRO A 190 -7.80 25.59 -3.65
C PRO A 190 -8.02 25.07 -2.22
N GLY A 191 -7.18 24.13 -1.77
CA GLY A 191 -7.29 23.46 -0.46
C GLY A 191 -8.19 22.21 -0.48
N TYR A 192 -9.33 22.26 -1.18
CA TYR A 192 -10.19 21.07 -1.34
C TYR A 192 -9.53 20.01 -2.21
N ARG A 193 -8.74 20.41 -3.21
CA ARG A 193 -8.00 19.47 -4.04
C ARG A 193 -7.16 18.52 -3.19
N TYR A 194 -6.34 19.06 -2.28
CA TYR A 194 -5.49 18.24 -1.43
C TYR A 194 -6.32 17.40 -0.47
N TYR A 195 -7.35 17.96 0.16
CA TYR A 195 -8.22 17.15 1.03
C TYR A 195 -8.88 15.98 0.27
N ASN A 196 -9.29 16.20 -0.98
CA ASN A 196 -10.01 15.21 -1.78
C ASN A 196 -9.12 14.13 -2.40
N HIS A 197 -7.80 14.28 -2.36
CA HIS A 197 -6.84 13.26 -2.81
C HIS A 197 -6.51 12.26 -1.68
N TYR A 198 -7.09 12.47 -0.49
CA TYR A 198 -6.69 11.77 0.73
C TYR A 198 -7.83 10.96 1.31
N GLU A 199 -7.48 9.86 1.98
CA GLU A 199 -8.36 9.08 2.82
C GLU A 199 -7.57 8.44 3.96
N ASP A 200 -7.51 9.09 5.14
CA ASP A 200 -6.85 8.49 6.30
C ASP A 200 -7.60 7.24 6.75
N ALA A 201 -6.96 6.08 6.60
CA ALA A 201 -7.59 4.79 6.81
C ALA A 201 -8.11 4.55 8.23
N GLU A 202 -7.48 5.13 9.25
CA GLU A 202 -7.86 4.86 10.65
C GLU A 202 -9.09 5.69 11.05
N TYR A 203 -9.24 6.90 10.50
CA TYR A 203 -10.27 7.83 10.91
C TYR A 203 -11.37 8.10 9.89
N GLY A 204 -11.22 7.64 8.65
CA GLY A 204 -12.09 8.05 7.55
C GLY A 204 -12.05 9.56 7.35
N VAL A 205 -10.86 10.16 7.47
CA VAL A 205 -10.65 11.59 7.28
C VAL A 205 -9.97 11.81 5.95
N GLY A 206 -10.76 12.34 5.03
CA GLY A 206 -10.36 12.51 3.66
C GLY A 206 -11.56 12.87 2.82
N GLY A 207 -11.31 13.23 1.56
CA GLY A 207 -12.36 13.45 0.59
C GLY A 207 -12.31 12.46 -0.56
N ALA A 208 -11.30 11.58 -0.65
CA ALA A 208 -11.14 10.69 -1.79
C ALA A 208 -12.31 9.70 -1.89
N ALA A 209 -12.74 9.10 -0.78
CA ALA A 209 -13.87 8.16 -0.78
C ALA A 209 -15.17 8.81 -1.29
N GLY A 210 -15.52 9.98 -0.73
CA GLY A 210 -16.70 10.72 -1.15
C GLY A 210 -16.62 11.26 -2.59
N ARG A 211 -15.42 11.54 -3.11
CA ARG A 211 -15.25 11.92 -4.53
C ARG A 211 -15.35 10.74 -5.46
N CYS A 212 -14.75 9.60 -5.11
CA CYS A 212 -14.89 8.36 -5.84
C CYS A 212 -16.38 8.02 -6.03
N ASP A 213 -17.17 7.99 -4.94
CA ASP A 213 -18.61 7.72 -5.00
C ASP A 213 -19.37 8.72 -5.87
N ALA A 214 -19.15 10.02 -5.68
CA ALA A 214 -19.86 11.05 -6.44
C ALA A 214 -19.64 10.91 -7.96
N PHE A 215 -18.40 10.66 -8.38
CA PHE A 215 -18.05 10.50 -9.79
C PHE A 215 -18.48 9.13 -10.33
N ALA A 216 -18.35 8.05 -9.56
CA ALA A 216 -18.83 6.74 -9.93
C ALA A 216 -20.36 6.71 -10.11
N GLY A 217 -21.11 7.33 -9.20
CA GLY A 217 -22.56 7.48 -9.32
C GLY A 217 -22.97 8.29 -10.55
N THR A 218 -22.21 9.33 -10.89
CA THR A 218 -22.43 10.10 -12.13
C THR A 218 -22.14 9.27 -13.38
N ALA A 219 -21.04 8.50 -13.36
CA ALA A 219 -20.67 7.57 -14.43
C ALA A 219 -21.76 6.52 -14.68
N ALA A 220 -22.29 5.90 -13.63
CA ALA A 220 -23.36 4.91 -13.70
C ALA A 220 -24.63 5.50 -14.33
N VAL A 221 -25.01 6.72 -13.96
CA VAL A 221 -26.14 7.43 -14.60
C VAL A 221 -25.91 7.62 -16.10
N TYR A 222 -24.69 7.98 -16.53
CA TYR A 222 -24.40 8.09 -17.95
C TYR A 222 -24.43 6.74 -18.67
N ALA A 223 -23.93 5.68 -18.05
CA ALA A 223 -23.96 4.31 -18.58
C ALA A 223 -25.41 3.82 -18.79
N ASP A 224 -26.28 4.02 -17.78
CA ASP A 224 -27.71 3.71 -17.83
C ASP A 224 -28.44 4.43 -18.98
N ASN A 225 -27.98 5.62 -19.33
CA ASN A 225 -28.51 6.42 -20.44
C ASN A 225 -27.80 6.17 -21.78
N SER A 226 -26.94 5.14 -21.85
CA SER A 226 -26.14 4.77 -23.02
C SER A 226 -25.20 5.88 -23.52
N ASN A 227 -24.84 6.85 -22.65
CA ASN A 227 -23.84 7.86 -22.94
C ASN A 227 -22.46 7.37 -22.49
N TYR A 228 -21.95 6.34 -23.16
CA TYR A 228 -20.74 5.65 -22.74
C TYR A 228 -19.49 6.53 -22.76
N VAL A 229 -19.40 7.54 -23.62
CA VAL A 229 -18.26 8.47 -23.61
C VAL A 229 -18.21 9.22 -22.27
N ALA A 230 -19.32 9.84 -21.86
CA ALA A 230 -19.36 10.55 -20.57
C ALA A 230 -19.20 9.59 -19.39
N ALA A 231 -19.78 8.39 -19.46
CA ALA A 231 -19.60 7.38 -18.41
C ALA A 231 -18.12 7.04 -18.18
N HIS A 232 -17.34 6.84 -19.24
CA HIS A 232 -15.92 6.51 -19.11
C HIS A 232 -15.07 7.72 -18.67
N GLN A 233 -15.46 8.95 -19.02
CA GLN A 233 -14.80 10.15 -18.51
C GLN A 233 -15.00 10.32 -17.00
N GLU A 234 -16.23 10.18 -16.52
CA GLU A 234 -16.50 10.25 -15.07
C GLU A 234 -15.89 9.06 -14.32
N PHE A 235 -15.83 7.88 -14.94
CA PHE A 235 -15.07 6.75 -14.41
C PHE A 235 -13.57 7.06 -14.31
N GLY A 236 -12.96 7.70 -15.32
CA GLY A 236 -11.56 8.12 -15.25
C GLY A 236 -11.30 9.00 -14.02
N ILE A 237 -12.20 9.96 -13.76
CA ILE A 237 -12.12 10.82 -12.57
C ILE A 237 -12.34 10.03 -11.27
N ALA A 238 -13.32 9.11 -11.21
CA ALA A 238 -13.53 8.29 -10.02
C ALA A 238 -12.33 7.36 -9.73
N SER A 239 -11.76 6.78 -10.79
CA SER A 239 -10.58 5.93 -10.78
C SER A 239 -9.36 6.65 -10.19
N HIS A 240 -9.22 7.95 -10.44
CA HIS A 240 -8.18 8.77 -9.81
C HIS A 240 -8.23 8.69 -8.28
N TYR A 241 -9.39 9.00 -7.69
CA TYR A 241 -9.54 9.10 -6.24
C TYR A 241 -9.42 7.75 -5.52
N ILE A 242 -9.95 6.66 -6.10
CA ILE A 242 -9.73 5.32 -5.52
C ILE A 242 -8.27 4.88 -5.69
N SER A 243 -7.58 5.35 -6.73
CA SER A 243 -6.17 5.08 -6.91
C SER A 243 -5.33 5.80 -5.89
N ASP A 244 -5.59 7.10 -5.64
CA ASP A 244 -4.95 7.91 -4.60
C ASP A 244 -4.98 7.23 -3.24
N ALA A 245 -6.13 6.71 -2.80
CA ALA A 245 -6.24 5.94 -1.58
C ALA A 245 -5.29 4.72 -1.53
N GLY A 246 -4.89 4.20 -2.70
CA GLY A 246 -3.90 3.15 -2.86
C GLY A 246 -2.44 3.56 -2.59
N ILE A 247 -2.12 4.85 -2.43
CA ILE A 247 -0.78 5.30 -2.03
C ILE A 247 -0.68 5.35 -0.50
N PRO A 248 0.35 4.74 0.09
CA PRO A 248 0.61 4.87 1.52
C PRO A 248 0.67 6.31 2.06
N PHE A 249 1.14 7.28 1.26
CA PHE A 249 1.24 8.70 1.63
C PHE A 249 -0.08 9.48 1.46
N HIS A 250 -1.08 8.90 0.80
CA HIS A 250 -2.44 9.46 0.70
C HIS A 250 -3.41 8.79 1.68
N SER A 251 -3.06 7.60 2.17
CA SER A 251 -3.84 6.84 3.15
C SER A 251 -3.35 6.99 4.60
N SER A 252 -2.22 7.64 4.80
CA SER A 252 -1.63 7.92 6.11
C SER A 252 -0.71 9.13 6.07
N GLY A 253 -0.58 9.80 7.21
CA GLY A 253 0.42 10.87 7.40
C GLY A 253 -0.08 12.29 7.17
N ALA A 254 -1.36 12.52 6.83
CA ALA A 254 -1.91 13.86 6.57
C ALA A 254 -2.59 14.55 7.76
N LEU A 255 -2.67 13.88 8.92
CA LEU A 255 -3.37 14.39 10.11
C LEU A 255 -2.40 14.94 11.16
N ASP A 256 -2.76 16.08 11.74
CA ASP A 256 -2.09 16.60 12.93
C ASP A 256 -2.55 15.90 14.22
N GLN A 257 -1.94 16.28 15.35
CA GLN A 257 -2.27 15.75 16.67
C GLN A 257 -3.74 15.96 17.13
N ALA A 258 -4.47 16.85 16.46
CA ALA A 258 -5.88 17.14 16.71
C ALA A 258 -6.81 16.54 15.64
N LEU A 259 -6.27 15.66 14.78
CA LEU A 259 -6.97 15.01 13.66
C LEU A 259 -7.50 16.00 12.63
N ASN A 260 -6.84 17.17 12.51
CA ASN A 260 -7.12 18.06 11.41
C ASN A 260 -6.27 17.64 10.21
N PHE A 261 -6.87 17.70 9.03
CA PHE A 261 -6.12 17.63 7.78
C PHE A 261 -5.15 18.81 7.69
N VAL A 262 -3.87 18.53 7.47
CA VAL A 262 -2.82 19.54 7.32
C VAL A 262 -2.02 19.29 6.04
N GLU A 263 -2.22 20.18 5.06
CA GLU A 263 -1.57 20.13 3.74
C GLU A 263 -0.03 20.05 3.83
N ASN A 264 0.60 20.68 4.81
CA ASN A 264 2.06 20.64 4.95
C ASN A 264 2.61 19.31 5.48
N LEU A 265 1.77 18.45 6.07
CA LEU A 265 2.15 17.07 6.38
C LEU A 265 2.11 16.18 5.12
N PHE A 266 1.36 16.61 4.09
CA PHE A 266 1.27 16.01 2.76
C PHE A 266 2.43 16.43 1.85
N ASN A 267 2.75 17.72 1.82
CA ASN A 267 3.70 18.30 0.88
C ASN A 267 5.14 18.20 1.44
N SER A 268 5.45 17.04 2.02
CA SER A 268 6.79 16.74 2.48
C SER A 268 7.63 16.22 1.33
N ASN A 269 8.92 16.52 1.37
CA ASN A 269 9.85 16.02 0.36
C ASN A 269 9.88 14.47 0.29
N ALA A 270 9.48 13.78 1.37
CA ALA A 270 9.36 12.33 1.41
C ALA A 270 8.23 11.82 0.52
N HIS A 271 7.08 12.50 0.55
CA HIS A 271 5.98 12.16 -0.31
C HIS A 271 6.36 12.36 -1.80
N ASP A 272 6.86 13.55 -2.14
CA ASP A 272 7.28 13.85 -3.52
C ASP A 272 8.36 12.85 -3.99
N ALA A 273 9.34 12.52 -3.16
CA ALA A 273 10.37 11.54 -3.50
C ALA A 273 9.79 10.16 -3.81
N TYR A 274 8.83 9.70 -3.00
CA TYR A 274 8.19 8.41 -3.18
C TYR A 274 7.35 8.35 -4.46
N GLU A 275 6.56 9.38 -4.75
CA GLU A 275 5.77 9.44 -5.99
C GLU A 275 6.67 9.48 -7.23
N ASN A 276 7.80 10.21 -7.16
CA ASN A 276 8.78 10.23 -8.23
C ASN A 276 9.42 8.86 -8.46
N TYR A 277 9.75 8.15 -7.38
CA TYR A 277 10.21 6.77 -7.47
C TYR A 277 9.22 5.89 -8.23
N ILE A 278 7.93 5.95 -7.90
CA ILE A 278 6.90 5.18 -8.60
C ILE A 278 6.87 5.55 -10.08
N TYR A 279 6.85 6.84 -10.40
CA TYR A 279 6.84 7.32 -11.79
C TYR A 279 8.05 6.81 -12.59
N TYR A 280 9.26 6.88 -12.02
CA TYR A 280 10.48 6.42 -12.70
C TYR A 280 10.53 4.91 -12.86
N GLN A 281 9.92 4.15 -11.96
CA GLN A 281 9.83 2.69 -12.01
C GLN A 281 8.56 2.21 -12.73
N TRP A 282 7.74 3.10 -13.29
CA TRP A 282 6.48 2.72 -13.94
C TRP A 282 6.70 2.06 -15.29
N ALA A 283 7.66 2.58 -16.07
CA ALA A 283 7.89 2.18 -17.44
C ALA A 283 8.57 0.79 -17.54
N PRO A 284 8.45 0.11 -18.70
CA PRO A 284 9.23 -1.10 -19.00
C PRO A 284 10.74 -0.85 -18.95
N ASP A 285 11.50 -1.92 -18.77
CA ASP A 285 12.97 -1.94 -18.65
C ASP A 285 13.51 -1.20 -17.40
N THR A 286 12.68 -1.05 -16.36
CA THR A 286 13.05 -0.55 -15.03
C THR A 286 13.18 -1.73 -14.05
N ASP A 287 13.58 -1.48 -12.79
CA ASP A 287 13.80 -2.56 -11.83
C ASP A 287 12.49 -3.24 -11.42
N TYR A 288 11.43 -2.45 -11.25
CA TYR A 288 10.12 -2.96 -10.79
C TYR A 288 9.04 -2.97 -11.87
N GLU A 289 9.09 -2.06 -12.84
CA GLU A 289 8.10 -1.92 -13.93
C GLU A 289 6.66 -1.91 -13.40
N PHE A 290 6.34 -0.94 -12.53
CA PHE A 290 5.06 -0.91 -11.81
C PHE A 290 3.83 -0.94 -12.73
N GLY A 291 3.93 -0.39 -13.94
CA GLY A 291 2.85 -0.45 -14.94
C GLY A 291 2.47 -1.87 -15.37
N ASP A 292 3.34 -2.87 -15.21
CA ASP A 292 3.02 -4.28 -15.50
C ASP A 292 2.11 -4.91 -14.45
N TYR A 293 2.15 -4.44 -13.20
CA TYR A 293 1.24 -4.89 -12.15
C TYR A 293 -0.19 -4.36 -12.35
N VAL A 294 -0.36 -3.35 -13.22
CA VAL A 294 -1.66 -2.82 -13.64
C VAL A 294 -2.08 -3.47 -14.97
N SER A 295 -1.26 -3.34 -16.01
CA SER A 295 -1.59 -3.84 -17.35
C SER A 295 -1.71 -5.36 -17.44
N GLY A 296 -1.01 -6.08 -16.57
CA GLY A 296 -1.05 -7.53 -16.46
C GLY A 296 -2.07 -8.07 -15.46
N ASN A 297 -2.85 -7.19 -14.82
CA ASN A 297 -3.86 -7.56 -13.83
C ASN A 297 -5.19 -7.79 -14.53
N THR A 298 -5.84 -8.91 -14.21
CA THR A 298 -7.20 -9.19 -14.71
C THR A 298 -8.15 -9.57 -13.59
N GLN A 299 -7.72 -9.36 -12.34
CA GLN A 299 -8.52 -9.63 -11.16
C GLN A 299 -9.27 -8.36 -10.76
N SER A 300 -10.50 -8.54 -10.29
CA SER A 300 -11.31 -7.46 -9.73
C SER A 300 -11.71 -7.77 -8.29
N ILE A 301 -11.75 -6.73 -7.46
CA ILE A 301 -12.46 -6.77 -6.18
C ILE A 301 -13.92 -6.46 -6.46
N THR A 302 -14.86 -7.15 -5.80
CA THR A 302 -16.28 -6.82 -5.96
C THR A 302 -16.58 -5.52 -5.23
N VAL A 303 -16.85 -4.46 -5.98
CA VAL A 303 -17.28 -3.18 -5.42
C VAL A 303 -18.81 -3.13 -5.39
N THR A 304 -19.38 -2.89 -4.21
CA THR A 304 -20.81 -2.63 -4.03
C THR A 304 -21.12 -1.21 -3.57
N ASP A 305 -20.11 -0.55 -3.02
CA ASP A 305 -20.12 0.82 -2.54
C ASP A 305 -18.74 1.43 -2.85
N PRO A 306 -18.66 2.42 -3.76
CA PRO A 306 -17.38 3.05 -4.11
C PRO A 306 -16.71 3.80 -2.96
N GLU A 307 -17.48 4.32 -2.00
CA GLU A 307 -16.95 5.01 -0.82
C GLU A 307 -16.21 3.99 0.05
N GLU A 308 -16.90 2.91 0.45
CA GLU A 308 -16.32 1.80 1.25
C GLU A 308 -15.12 1.15 0.53
N ALA A 309 -15.20 0.94 -0.78
CA ALA A 309 -14.08 0.37 -1.55
C ALA A 309 -12.84 1.28 -1.56
N THR A 310 -13.04 2.60 -1.48
CA THR A 310 -11.93 3.56 -1.41
C THR A 310 -11.30 3.56 -0.01
N GLU A 311 -12.12 3.51 1.04
CA GLU A 311 -11.66 3.36 2.42
C GLU A 311 -10.90 2.03 2.63
N ASP A 312 -11.40 0.92 2.07
CA ASP A 312 -10.74 -0.38 2.15
C ASP A 312 -9.39 -0.40 1.39
N ASN A 313 -9.29 0.31 0.25
CA ASN A 313 -8.02 0.47 -0.45
C ASN A 313 -7.02 1.33 0.36
N ALA A 314 -7.53 2.35 1.05
CA ALA A 314 -6.75 3.16 1.98
C ALA A 314 -6.19 2.33 3.14
N ASP A 315 -7.02 1.51 3.80
CA ASP A 315 -6.57 0.61 4.87
C ASP A 315 -5.48 -0.36 4.39
N PHE A 316 -5.67 -0.92 3.19
CA PHE A 316 -4.68 -1.81 2.59
C PHE A 316 -3.34 -1.12 2.33
N SER A 317 -3.32 0.12 1.85
CA SER A 317 -2.06 0.82 1.53
C SER A 317 -1.40 1.43 2.79
N ALA A 318 -2.20 1.87 3.76
CA ALA A 318 -1.75 2.53 4.99
C ALA A 318 -0.78 1.67 5.82
N GLN A 319 -0.96 0.34 5.80
CA GLN A 319 -0.09 -0.59 6.53
C GLN A 319 1.38 -0.56 6.08
N TYR A 320 1.67 -0.01 4.90
CA TYR A 320 3.04 0.07 4.36
C TYR A 320 3.73 1.43 4.60
N PHE A 321 2.98 2.43 5.08
CA PHE A 321 3.45 3.80 5.24
C PHE A 321 4.72 3.90 6.11
N ASP A 322 4.72 3.25 7.28
CA ASP A 322 5.80 3.39 8.27
C ASP A 322 7.15 2.96 7.72
N TYR A 323 7.19 1.81 7.03
CA TYR A 323 8.42 1.29 6.44
C TYR A 323 8.91 2.19 5.32
N ILE A 324 8.02 2.55 4.39
CA ILE A 324 8.36 3.35 3.22
C ILE A 324 8.84 4.74 3.66
N TRP A 325 8.12 5.38 4.58
CA TRP A 325 8.52 6.68 5.12
C TRP A 325 9.91 6.61 5.77
N ASP A 326 10.19 5.58 6.57
CA ASP A 326 11.50 5.44 7.24
C ASP A 326 12.63 5.28 6.23
N GLU A 327 12.48 4.43 5.20
CA GLU A 327 13.50 4.24 4.16
C GLU A 327 13.71 5.49 3.32
N VAL A 328 12.62 6.10 2.83
CA VAL A 328 12.65 7.35 2.05
C VAL A 328 13.38 8.45 2.83
N THR A 329 13.12 8.56 4.13
CA THR A 329 13.75 9.59 4.97
C THR A 329 15.14 9.19 5.50
N ASN A 330 15.57 7.93 5.36
CA ASN A 330 16.91 7.48 5.77
C ASN A 330 17.95 7.70 4.67
N ASP A 331 17.55 7.45 3.42
CA ASP A 331 18.40 7.63 2.26
C ASP A 331 17.56 8.10 1.05
N PRO A 332 17.14 9.38 1.03
CA PRO A 332 16.21 9.85 0.00
C PRO A 332 16.75 9.78 -1.43
N GLN A 333 18.06 9.54 -1.62
CA GLN A 333 18.68 9.40 -2.92
C GLN A 333 18.81 7.95 -3.39
N ASN A 334 18.70 6.96 -2.50
CA ASN A 334 18.94 5.54 -2.85
C ASN A 334 17.92 4.56 -2.25
N PHE A 335 16.86 5.05 -1.58
CA PHE A 335 15.80 4.19 -1.02
C PHE A 335 15.11 3.32 -2.07
N ASP A 336 15.15 3.72 -3.34
CA ASP A 336 14.63 2.99 -4.50
C ASP A 336 15.32 1.63 -4.74
N SER A 337 16.52 1.45 -4.18
CA SER A 337 17.25 0.19 -4.21
C SER A 337 16.84 -0.82 -3.12
N ASP A 338 16.01 -0.41 -2.15
CA ASP A 338 15.49 -1.31 -1.11
C ASP A 338 14.38 -2.21 -1.69
N ILE A 339 14.60 -3.53 -1.60
CA ILE A 339 13.68 -4.52 -2.17
C ILE A 339 12.31 -4.54 -1.48
N TYR A 340 12.24 -4.17 -0.20
CA TYR A 340 10.96 -4.14 0.52
C TYR A 340 10.15 -2.90 0.15
N VAL A 341 10.80 -1.75 -0.11
CA VAL A 341 10.11 -0.58 -0.70
C VAL A 341 9.46 -0.97 -2.02
N GLY A 342 10.20 -1.66 -2.90
CA GLY A 342 9.65 -2.15 -4.17
C GLY A 342 8.53 -3.17 -4.01
N TYR A 343 8.70 -4.13 -3.09
CA TYR A 343 7.68 -5.13 -2.81
C TYR A 343 6.39 -4.54 -2.24
N TYR A 344 6.48 -3.67 -1.24
CA TYR A 344 5.30 -3.01 -0.64
C TYR A 344 4.59 -2.09 -1.64
N THR A 345 5.36 -1.37 -2.46
CA THR A 345 4.80 -0.55 -3.55
C THR A 345 4.08 -1.43 -4.58
N ALA A 346 4.68 -2.55 -5.00
CA ALA A 346 4.04 -3.47 -5.93
C ALA A 346 2.74 -4.07 -5.37
N GLN A 347 2.67 -4.34 -4.06
CA GLN A 347 1.45 -4.80 -3.41
C GLN A 347 0.35 -3.74 -3.50
N CYS A 348 0.66 -2.48 -3.18
CA CYS A 348 -0.26 -1.35 -3.29
C CYS A 348 -0.76 -1.16 -4.72
N VAL A 349 0.14 -1.12 -5.70
CA VAL A 349 -0.19 -0.96 -7.13
C VAL A 349 -1.10 -2.08 -7.62
N ARG A 350 -0.75 -3.34 -7.33
CA ARG A 350 -1.56 -4.48 -7.78
C ARG A 350 -2.94 -4.49 -7.14
N GLU A 351 -3.04 -4.21 -5.85
CA GLU A 351 -4.34 -4.21 -5.16
C GLU A 351 -5.23 -3.07 -5.64
N THR A 352 -4.65 -1.88 -5.80
CA THR A 352 -5.33 -0.70 -6.36
C THR A 352 -5.86 -0.96 -7.77
N ALA A 353 -5.12 -1.70 -8.61
CA ALA A 353 -5.61 -2.10 -9.92
C ALA A 353 -6.88 -2.95 -9.81
N LYS A 354 -6.94 -3.90 -8.85
CA LYS A 354 -8.15 -4.73 -8.65
C LYS A 354 -9.36 -3.91 -8.18
N TYR A 355 -9.14 -2.91 -7.34
CA TYR A 355 -10.20 -1.96 -6.95
C TYR A 355 -10.70 -1.15 -8.14
N ASN A 356 -9.81 -0.69 -9.02
CA ASN A 356 -10.20 0.01 -10.25
C ASN A 356 -11.01 -0.87 -11.21
N HIS A 357 -10.61 -2.14 -11.40
CA HIS A 357 -11.42 -3.10 -12.15
C HIS A 357 -12.80 -3.30 -11.49
N GLY A 358 -12.83 -3.44 -10.17
CA GLY A 358 -14.07 -3.56 -9.40
C GLY A 358 -15.00 -2.36 -9.54
N LEU A 359 -14.43 -1.15 -9.49
CA LEU A 359 -15.15 0.10 -9.67
C LEU A 359 -15.74 0.21 -11.08
N TYR A 360 -14.99 -0.22 -12.10
CA TYR A 360 -15.49 -0.29 -13.47
C TYR A 360 -16.65 -1.28 -13.60
N ASP A 361 -16.51 -2.48 -13.03
CA ASP A 361 -17.56 -3.51 -12.99
C ASP A 361 -18.83 -3.05 -12.25
N TYR A 362 -18.69 -2.18 -11.24
CA TYR A 362 -19.82 -1.58 -10.52
C TYR A 362 -20.60 -0.57 -11.38
N ILE A 363 -19.90 0.19 -12.24
CA ILE A 363 -20.48 1.28 -13.05
C ILE A 363 -21.18 0.76 -14.31
N MET A 364 -20.61 -0.26 -14.97
CA MET A 364 -20.98 -0.72 -16.32
C MET A 364 -21.87 -1.96 -16.31
#